data_AF-A0A1H5R692-F1
#
_entry.id   AF-A0A1H5R692-F1
#
_cell.length_a   1.000
_cell.length_b   1.000
_cell.length_c   1.000
_cell.angle_alpha   90.00
_cell.angle_beta   90.00
_cell.angle_gamma   90.00
#
_symmetry.space_group_name_H-M   'P 1'
#
loop_
_entity.id
_entity.type
_entity.pdbx_description
1 polymer ?
#
loop_
_entity_poly.entity_id
_entity_poly.type
_entity_poly.pdbx_seq_one_letter_code
_entity_poly.pdbx_strand_id
1 'polypeptide(L)'
;MVAASHDSRPLMVFGLRFPGGMVDEGDLLAAVELQAQLGSAVRLVEAGAVTDNELCDDLILIGGNSLTGKVLERLDGVLSLGFAEQGSAVYDRKSGFAASPRFDDAGEPRVDYGLVVRAANPFAPETSEVVVVAGCGSYGTAAAAEAFDQAEALGGYRHFEALVETTVFRGSHRDTFVREARGIA
;
A
#
# COMPACT_ATOMS: atom_id res chain seq x y z
N MET A 1 20.96 11.68 31.30
CA MET A 1 20.05 11.87 30.15
C MET A 1 19.91 10.51 29.50
N VAL A 2 18.83 9.79 29.79
CA VAL A 2 18.61 8.44 29.24
C VAL A 2 18.11 8.65 27.82
N ALA A 3 18.91 8.25 26.83
CA ALA A 3 18.43 8.19 25.45
C ALA A 3 17.20 7.28 25.44
N ALA A 4 16.04 7.80 25.05
CA ALA A 4 14.89 6.97 24.78
C ALA A 4 15.33 5.90 23.77
N SER A 5 15.15 4.62 24.11
CA SER A 5 15.46 3.54 23.18
C SER A 5 14.55 3.72 21.97
N HIS A 6 15.11 4.17 20.84
CA HIS A 6 14.37 4.30 19.60
C HIS A 6 13.99 2.90 19.14
N ASP A 7 12.70 2.58 19.18
CA ASP A 7 12.18 1.28 18.79
C ASP A 7 12.30 1.16 17.27
N SER A 8 13.32 0.43 16.81
CA SER A 8 13.76 0.36 15.41
C SER A 8 12.85 -0.48 14.51
N ARG A 9 11.68 -0.89 15.02
CA ARG A 9 10.72 -1.71 14.32
C ARG A 9 9.94 -0.87 13.30
N PRO A 10 9.68 -1.39 12.08
CA PRO A 10 8.85 -0.70 11.11
C PRO A 10 7.46 -0.35 11.68
N LEU A 11 6.97 0.82 11.30
CA LEU A 11 5.65 1.30 11.65
C LEU A 11 4.66 0.89 10.57
N MET A 12 3.78 -0.05 10.90
CA MET A 12 2.68 -0.45 10.04
C MET A 12 1.47 0.45 10.34
N VAL A 13 1.14 1.29 9.36
CA VAL A 13 0.17 2.36 9.49
C VAL A 13 -1.09 2.06 8.68
N PHE A 14 -2.24 2.11 9.32
CA PHE A 14 -3.54 1.94 8.68
C PHE A 14 -4.45 3.15 8.95
N GLY A 15 -5.44 3.35 8.09
CA GLY A 15 -6.44 4.42 8.26
C GLY A 15 -7.72 3.91 8.90
N LEU A 16 -8.42 4.77 9.63
CA LEU A 16 -9.84 4.58 9.89
C LEU A 16 -10.63 5.13 8.71
N ARG A 17 -11.52 4.30 8.16
CA ARG A 17 -12.50 4.73 7.15
C ARG A 17 -13.86 4.87 7.84
N PHE A 18 -14.69 5.76 7.30
CA PHE A 18 -16.03 6.11 7.81
C PHE A 18 -16.07 7.00 9.08
N PRO A 19 -17.12 7.83 9.25
CA PRO A 19 -17.32 8.66 10.45
C PRO A 19 -17.59 7.88 11.77
N GLY A 20 -17.24 6.58 11.82
CA GLY A 20 -17.34 5.72 13.00
C GLY A 20 -16.00 5.17 13.49
N GLY A 21 -14.87 5.51 12.85
CA GLY A 21 -13.55 5.06 13.29
C GLY A 21 -13.31 3.56 13.09
N MET A 22 -13.89 2.95 12.05
CA MET A 22 -13.69 1.53 11.75
C MET A 22 -12.55 1.35 10.75
N VAL A 23 -11.75 0.30 10.95
CA VAL A 23 -10.73 -0.11 9.97
C VAL A 23 -11.44 -0.85 8.84
N ASP A 24 -11.02 -0.60 7.60
CA ASP A 24 -11.49 -1.34 6.44
C ASP A 24 -11.05 -2.83 6.53
N GLU A 25 -11.94 -3.75 6.16
CA GLU A 25 -11.62 -5.19 6.22
C GLU A 25 -10.41 -5.55 5.35
N GLY A 26 -10.28 -4.93 4.18
CA GLY A 26 -9.14 -5.14 3.29
C GLY A 26 -7.82 -4.67 3.89
N ASP A 27 -7.85 -3.54 4.61
CA ASP A 27 -6.67 -3.01 5.30
C ASP A 27 -6.26 -3.94 6.46
N LEU A 28 -7.21 -4.55 7.18
CA LEU A 28 -6.92 -5.54 8.22
C LEU A 28 -6.31 -6.82 7.64
N LEU A 29 -6.88 -7.35 6.55
CA LEU A 29 -6.36 -8.53 5.87
C LEU A 29 -4.93 -8.27 5.36
N ALA A 30 -4.70 -7.10 4.77
CA ALA A 30 -3.36 -6.70 4.33
C ALA A 30 -2.37 -6.61 5.48
N ALA A 31 -2.77 -6.09 6.64
CA ALA A 31 -1.90 -6.03 7.82
C ALA A 31 -1.49 -7.42 8.31
N VAL A 32 -2.43 -8.37 8.37
CA VAL A 32 -2.17 -9.76 8.75
C VAL A 32 -1.24 -10.44 7.76
N GLU A 33 -1.49 -10.25 6.46
CA GLU A 33 -0.70 -10.84 5.40
C GLU A 33 0.75 -10.31 5.42
N LEU A 34 0.92 -8.99 5.50
CA LEU A 34 2.26 -8.38 5.60
C LEU A 34 2.98 -8.76 6.90
N GLN A 35 2.26 -8.93 8.02
CA GLN A 35 2.87 -9.45 9.25
C GLN A 35 3.37 -10.88 9.10
N ALA A 36 2.66 -11.73 8.35
CA ALA A 36 3.08 -13.09 8.09
C ALA A 36 4.33 -13.13 7.19
N GLN A 37 4.40 -12.26 6.18
CA GLN A 37 5.53 -12.17 5.25
C GLN A 37 6.76 -11.50 5.87
N LEU A 38 6.58 -10.36 6.56
CA LEU A 38 7.67 -9.56 7.13
C LEU A 38 8.10 -9.99 8.55
N GLY A 39 7.28 -10.79 9.22
CA GLY A 39 7.50 -11.26 10.58
C GLY A 39 6.92 -10.38 11.68
N SER A 40 6.91 -10.91 12.91
CA SER A 40 6.15 -10.41 14.07
C SER A 40 6.67 -9.12 14.74
N ALA A 41 7.55 -8.37 14.09
CA ALA A 41 8.25 -7.22 14.68
C ALA A 41 7.80 -5.87 14.08
N VAL A 42 6.51 -5.72 13.76
CA VAL A 42 5.95 -4.43 13.31
C VAL A 42 5.14 -3.77 14.42
N ARG A 43 5.13 -2.44 14.44
CA ARG A 43 4.29 -1.64 15.33
C ARG A 43 3.05 -1.18 14.56
N LEU A 44 1.87 -1.55 15.04
CA LEU A 44 0.61 -1.09 14.45
C LEU A 44 0.26 0.30 15.00
N VAL A 45 0.05 1.27 14.11
CA VAL A 45 -0.34 2.65 14.48
C VAL A 45 -1.40 3.17 13.51
N GLU A 46 -2.37 3.92 14.03
CA GLU A 46 -3.34 4.61 13.21
C GLU A 46 -2.70 5.83 12.52
N ALA A 47 -3.00 6.08 11.25
CA ALA A 47 -2.46 7.21 10.49
C ALA A 47 -2.59 8.58 11.18
N GLY A 48 -3.67 8.81 11.93
CA GLY A 48 -3.87 10.06 12.70
C GLY A 48 -3.03 10.19 13.97
N ALA A 49 -2.43 9.09 14.43
CA ALA A 49 -1.62 9.02 15.65
C ALA A 49 -0.10 9.03 15.38
N VAL A 50 0.31 8.97 14.10
CA VAL A 50 1.72 9.03 13.71
C VAL A 50 2.29 10.41 14.02
N THR A 51 3.39 10.46 14.77
CA THR A 51 4.08 11.71 15.10
C THR A 51 5.06 12.14 14.01
N ASP A 52 5.46 13.42 14.00
CA ASP A 52 6.44 13.94 13.03
C ASP A 52 7.78 13.20 13.06
N ASN A 53 8.22 12.72 14.23
CA ASN A 53 9.45 11.94 14.35
C ASN A 53 9.29 10.54 13.74
N GLU A 54 8.13 9.91 13.94
CA GLU A 54 7.84 8.57 13.41
C GLU A 54 7.65 8.58 11.89
N LEU A 55 7.31 9.72 11.28
CA LEU A 55 7.30 9.87 9.83
C LEU A 55 8.66 9.61 9.19
N CYS A 56 9.75 9.77 9.95
CA CYS A 56 11.12 9.53 9.47
C CYS A 56 11.58 8.08 9.64
N ASP A 57 10.81 7.21 10.30
CA ASP A 57 11.14 5.80 10.48
C ASP A 57 10.80 4.96 9.23
N ASP A 58 11.09 3.66 9.25
CA ASP A 58 10.60 2.74 8.22
C ASP A 58 9.08 2.61 8.32
N LEU A 59 8.37 2.89 7.22
CA LEU A 59 6.92 2.92 7.17
C LEU A 59 6.37 1.80 6.30
N ILE A 60 5.30 1.15 6.76
CA ILE A 60 4.46 0.26 5.95
C ILE A 60 3.05 0.85 5.95
N LEU A 61 2.66 1.49 4.86
CA LEU A 61 1.37 2.17 4.73
C LEU A 61 0.35 1.25 4.08
N ILE A 62 -0.76 1.04 4.77
CA ILE A 62 -1.85 0.18 4.33
C ILE A 62 -3.07 1.01 3.97
N GLY A 63 -3.61 0.73 2.78
CA GLY A 63 -4.83 1.33 2.26
C GLY A 63 -4.66 2.78 1.81
N GLY A 64 -5.72 3.33 1.21
CA GLY A 64 -5.77 4.73 0.81
C GLY A 64 -6.22 5.62 1.96
N ASN A 65 -5.31 5.93 2.88
CA ASN A 65 -5.54 6.86 3.99
C ASN A 65 -4.82 8.21 3.74
N SER A 66 -5.03 9.19 4.62
CA SER A 66 -4.47 10.54 4.44
C SER A 66 -2.94 10.58 4.47
N LEU A 67 -2.29 9.67 5.21
CA LEU A 67 -0.84 9.55 5.21
C LEU A 67 -0.34 8.87 3.93
N THR A 68 -1.00 7.80 3.46
CA THR A 68 -0.70 7.19 2.16
C THR A 68 -0.75 8.22 1.03
N GLY A 69 -1.81 9.05 1.00
CA GLY A 69 -1.92 10.13 0.02
C GLY A 69 -0.75 11.12 0.10
N LYS A 70 -0.43 11.62 1.29
CA LYS A 70 0.70 12.55 1.52
C LYS A 70 2.06 11.98 1.14
N VAL A 71 2.27 10.67 1.28
CA VAL A 71 3.51 10.00 0.88
C VAL A 71 3.57 9.84 -0.62
N LEU A 72 2.49 9.36 -1.25
CA LEU A 72 2.42 9.21 -2.70
C LEU A 72 2.58 10.55 -3.43
N GLU A 73 2.02 11.64 -2.89
CA GLU A 73 2.21 13.01 -3.41
C GLU A 73 3.68 13.45 -3.36
N ARG A 74 4.44 13.05 -2.32
CA ARG A 74 5.88 13.39 -2.22
C ARG A 74 6.76 12.50 -3.08
N LEU A 75 6.31 11.28 -3.36
CA LEU A 75 6.94 10.38 -4.32
C LEU A 75 6.51 10.70 -5.76
N ASP A 76 5.76 11.78 -5.97
CA ASP A 76 5.41 12.24 -7.31
C ASP A 76 6.67 12.60 -8.12
N GLY A 77 6.72 12.15 -9.36
CA GLY A 77 7.92 12.23 -10.20
C GLY A 77 8.96 11.12 -9.97
N VAL A 78 8.86 10.35 -8.89
CA VAL A 78 9.63 9.11 -8.67
C VAL A 78 8.83 7.91 -9.19
N LEU A 79 7.53 7.88 -8.89
CA LEU A 79 6.63 6.79 -9.29
C LEU A 79 6.02 7.02 -10.68
N SER A 80 5.92 5.95 -11.45
CA SER A 80 5.13 5.92 -12.69
C SER A 80 3.68 5.55 -12.39
N LEU A 81 3.47 4.74 -11.35
CA LEU A 81 2.16 4.32 -10.88
C LEU A 81 1.63 5.30 -9.82
N GLY A 82 0.31 5.47 -9.79
CA GLY A 82 -0.34 6.26 -8.76
C GLY A 82 -1.85 6.07 -8.74
N PHE A 83 -2.52 6.70 -7.78
CA PHE A 83 -3.96 6.66 -7.69
C PHE A 83 -4.60 7.91 -8.28
N ALA A 84 -5.69 7.73 -9.02
CA ALA A 84 -6.61 8.82 -9.36
C ALA A 84 -7.23 9.41 -8.08
N GLU A 85 -7.87 10.58 -8.20
CA GLU A 85 -8.50 11.24 -7.04
C GLU A 85 -9.37 10.26 -6.24
N GLN A 86 -9.19 10.30 -4.92
CA GLN A 86 -9.86 9.45 -3.94
C GLN A 86 -9.56 7.94 -4.04
N GLY A 87 -8.53 7.52 -4.78
CA GLY A 87 -8.17 6.10 -4.89
C GLY A 87 -9.02 5.30 -5.87
N SER A 88 -9.90 5.95 -6.63
CA SER A 88 -10.91 5.28 -7.49
C SER A 88 -10.34 4.46 -8.66
N ALA A 89 -9.09 4.70 -9.03
CA ALA A 89 -8.37 3.98 -10.08
C ALA A 89 -6.86 4.03 -9.83
N VAL A 90 -6.13 3.02 -10.30
CA VAL A 90 -4.67 3.08 -10.46
C VAL A 90 -4.35 3.52 -11.89
N TYR A 91 -3.44 4.47 -12.07
CA TYR A 91 -2.91 4.83 -13.38
C TYR A 91 -1.43 4.47 -13.49
N ASP A 92 -1.00 4.25 -14.73
CA ASP A 92 0.40 4.23 -15.13
C ASP A 92 0.67 5.40 -16.08
N ARG A 93 1.48 6.36 -15.63
CA ARG A 93 1.85 7.54 -16.41
C ARG A 93 2.72 7.21 -17.62
N LYS A 94 3.48 6.10 -17.57
CA LYS A 94 4.37 5.71 -18.68
C LYS A 94 3.57 5.14 -19.85
N SER A 95 2.62 4.25 -19.58
CA SER A 95 1.80 3.63 -20.62
C SER A 95 0.52 4.41 -20.93
N GLY A 96 0.11 5.35 -20.06
CA GLY A 96 -1.18 6.01 -20.13
C GLY A 96 -2.35 5.10 -19.72
N PHE A 97 -2.05 3.91 -19.19
CA PHE A 97 -3.05 2.95 -18.75
C PHE A 97 -3.73 3.43 -17.45
N ALA A 98 -5.03 3.15 -17.33
CA ALA A 98 -5.77 3.35 -16.10
C ALA A 98 -6.67 2.13 -15.84
N ALA A 99 -6.70 1.69 -14.59
CA ALA A 99 -7.49 0.57 -14.12
C ALA A 99 -8.36 1.00 -12.94
N SER A 100 -9.67 0.93 -13.12
CA SER A 100 -10.65 1.10 -12.05
C SER A 100 -11.31 -0.24 -11.74
N PRO A 101 -11.82 -0.46 -10.51
CA PRO A 101 -12.59 -1.64 -10.18
C PRO A 101 -13.72 -1.87 -11.18
N ARG A 102 -13.97 -3.15 -11.48
CA ARG A 102 -15.06 -3.58 -12.38
C ARG A 102 -16.12 -4.24 -11.55
N PHE A 103 -17.37 -3.87 -11.77
CA PHE A 103 -18.54 -4.39 -11.06
C PHE A 103 -19.44 -5.16 -12.01
N ASP A 104 -20.22 -6.09 -11.49
CA ASP A 104 -21.30 -6.72 -12.25
C ASP A 104 -22.59 -5.88 -12.22
N ASP A 105 -23.64 -6.40 -12.87
CA ASP A 105 -24.95 -5.74 -12.95
C ASP A 105 -25.62 -5.57 -11.58
N ALA A 106 -25.21 -6.32 -10.55
CA ALA A 106 -25.71 -6.18 -9.18
C ALA A 106 -24.92 -5.13 -8.38
N GLY A 107 -23.87 -4.54 -8.96
CA GLY A 107 -22.97 -3.62 -8.29
C GLY A 107 -21.93 -4.32 -7.41
N GLU A 108 -21.77 -5.64 -7.54
CA GLU A 108 -20.77 -6.38 -6.79
C GLU A 108 -19.42 -6.30 -7.50
N PRO A 109 -18.31 -6.05 -6.78
CA PRO A 109 -17.00 -6.02 -7.39
C PRO A 109 -16.66 -7.39 -7.99
N ARG A 110 -16.12 -7.36 -9.20
CA ARG A 110 -15.64 -8.51 -9.97
C ARG A 110 -14.14 -8.48 -10.19
N VAL A 111 -13.57 -7.28 -10.29
CA VAL A 111 -12.13 -7.07 -10.39
C VAL A 111 -11.78 -5.86 -9.56
N ASP A 112 -10.70 -5.96 -8.81
CA ASP A 112 -10.12 -4.86 -8.05
C ASP A 112 -8.62 -4.75 -8.37
N TYR A 113 -8.05 -3.59 -8.08
CA TYR A 113 -6.67 -3.27 -8.40
C TYR A 113 -5.94 -2.74 -7.16
N GLY A 114 -4.69 -3.13 -7.06
CA GLY A 114 -3.79 -2.82 -5.98
C GLY A 114 -2.49 -2.19 -6.48
N LEU A 115 -1.84 -1.44 -5.61
CA LEU A 115 -0.53 -0.85 -5.80
C LEU A 115 0.38 -1.34 -4.68
N VAL A 116 1.54 -1.86 -5.08
CA VAL A 116 2.65 -2.12 -4.18
C VAL A 116 3.78 -1.17 -4.54
N VAL A 117 4.31 -0.44 -3.56
CA VAL A 117 5.50 0.40 -3.72
C VAL A 117 6.48 0.07 -2.60
N ARG A 118 7.76 -0.03 -2.94
CA ARG A 118 8.86 0.08 -1.99
C ARG A 118 9.79 1.18 -2.49
N ALA A 119 10.03 2.21 -1.68
CA ALA A 119 10.85 3.36 -2.06
C ALA A 119 11.61 3.93 -0.85
N ALA A 120 12.55 4.83 -1.10
CA ALA A 120 13.09 5.69 -0.05
C ALA A 120 11.97 6.48 0.61
N ASN A 121 11.98 6.59 1.94
CA ASN A 121 10.98 7.37 2.66
C ASN A 121 11.17 8.86 2.33
N PRO A 122 10.18 9.57 1.76
CA PRO A 122 10.35 10.96 1.37
C PRO A 122 10.58 11.93 2.54
N PHE A 123 10.37 11.51 3.79
CA PHE A 123 10.66 12.31 4.99
C PHE A 123 12.08 12.10 5.52
N ALA A 124 12.73 10.98 5.15
CA ALA A 124 14.09 10.64 5.57
C ALA A 124 14.78 9.73 4.53
N PRO A 125 14.99 10.22 3.28
CA PRO A 125 15.28 9.38 2.12
C PRO A 125 16.63 8.63 2.19
N GLU A 126 17.56 9.14 3.00
CA GLU A 126 18.89 8.54 3.17
C GLU A 126 18.92 7.43 4.23
N THR A 127 17.90 7.34 5.09
CA THR A 127 17.97 6.53 6.32
C THR A 127 16.81 5.56 6.50
N SER A 128 15.68 5.75 5.82
CA SER A 128 14.51 4.87 5.94
C SER A 128 13.79 4.64 4.62
N GLU A 129 12.95 3.61 4.62
CA GLU A 129 12.14 3.19 3.49
C GLU A 129 10.65 3.30 3.78
N VAL A 130 9.87 3.37 2.71
CA VAL A 130 8.42 3.24 2.77
C VAL A 130 7.97 2.11 1.86
N VAL A 131 7.14 1.25 2.43
CA VAL A 131 6.32 0.28 1.71
C VAL A 131 4.90 0.83 1.67
N VAL A 132 4.30 0.90 0.49
CA VAL A 132 2.88 1.24 0.31
C VAL A 132 2.17 0.03 -0.25
N VAL A 133 1.10 -0.39 0.42
CA VAL A 133 0.19 -1.45 0.00
C VAL A 133 -1.21 -0.90 0.07
N ALA A 134 -1.76 -0.53 -1.08
CA ALA A 134 -3.07 0.12 -1.16
C ALA A 134 -3.83 -0.36 -2.38
N GLY A 135 -5.16 -0.37 -2.31
CA GLY A 135 -6.01 -0.69 -3.45
C GLY A 135 -7.10 0.34 -3.69
N CYS A 136 -7.75 0.18 -4.86
CA CYS A 136 -8.93 0.97 -5.20
C CYS A 136 -10.11 0.64 -4.28
N GLY A 137 -10.28 -0.64 -3.94
CA GLY A 137 -11.16 -1.10 -2.88
C GLY A 137 -10.44 -2.00 -1.87
N SER A 138 -11.21 -2.55 -0.94
CA SER A 138 -10.74 -3.45 0.12
C SER A 138 -10.01 -4.69 -0.45
N TYR A 139 -10.55 -5.26 -1.53
CA TYR A 139 -9.99 -6.44 -2.17
C TYR A 139 -8.66 -6.12 -2.87
N GLY A 140 -8.55 -4.94 -3.48
CA GLY A 140 -7.32 -4.47 -4.09
C GLY A 140 -6.20 -4.28 -3.07
N THR A 141 -6.50 -3.75 -1.87
CA THR A 141 -5.50 -3.63 -0.79
C THR A 141 -5.04 -5.00 -0.31
N ALA A 142 -5.97 -5.92 -0.06
CA ALA A 142 -5.65 -7.27 0.39
C ALA A 142 -4.83 -8.05 -0.65
N ALA A 143 -5.20 -7.95 -1.93
CA ALA A 143 -4.46 -8.56 -3.02
C ALA A 143 -3.05 -7.95 -3.20
N ALA A 144 -2.90 -6.63 -3.00
CA ALA A 144 -1.59 -5.99 -3.03
C ALA A 144 -0.66 -6.53 -1.93
N ALA A 145 -1.19 -6.81 -0.74
CA ALA A 145 -0.42 -7.44 0.34
C ALA A 145 -0.01 -8.87 0.00
N GLU A 146 -0.96 -9.68 -0.50
CA GLU A 146 -0.69 -11.06 -0.94
C GLU A 146 0.40 -11.11 -2.01
N ALA A 147 0.39 -10.15 -2.94
CA ALA A 147 1.34 -10.09 -4.05
C ALA A 147 2.69 -9.45 -3.71
N PHE A 148 2.95 -9.02 -2.47
CA PHE A 148 4.14 -8.22 -2.13
C PHE A 148 5.46 -8.93 -2.49
N ASP A 149 5.66 -10.17 -2.04
CA ASP A 149 6.87 -10.96 -2.36
C ASP A 149 7.05 -11.17 -3.88
N GLN A 150 5.94 -11.41 -4.59
CA GLN A 150 5.96 -11.55 -6.05
C GLN A 150 6.35 -10.23 -6.72
N ALA A 151 5.81 -9.10 -6.24
CA ALA A 151 6.10 -7.78 -6.74
C ALA A 151 7.57 -7.41 -6.52
N GLU A 152 8.14 -7.74 -5.37
CA GLU A 152 9.56 -7.55 -5.09
C GLU A 152 10.43 -8.37 -6.05
N ALA A 153 10.11 -9.66 -6.21
CA ALA A 153 10.85 -10.55 -7.09
C ALA A 153 10.82 -10.12 -8.56
N LEU A 154 9.68 -9.62 -9.05
CA LEU A 154 9.52 -9.13 -10.42
C LEU A 154 10.04 -7.71 -10.62
N GLY A 155 9.96 -6.88 -9.58
CA GLY A 155 10.48 -5.53 -9.57
C GLY A 155 11.98 -5.54 -9.85
N GLY A 156 12.72 -6.44 -9.20
CA GLY A 156 14.14 -6.71 -9.48
C GLY A 156 15.11 -5.63 -8.97
N TYR A 157 14.61 -4.66 -8.21
CA TYR A 157 15.36 -3.54 -7.64
C TYR A 157 15.03 -3.43 -6.15
N ARG A 158 15.94 -2.78 -5.40
CA ARG A 158 15.70 -2.45 -3.99
C ARG A 158 14.43 -1.61 -3.82
N HIS A 159 14.21 -0.67 -4.73
CA HIS A 159 13.00 0.15 -4.81
C HIS A 159 12.22 -0.21 -6.07
N PHE A 160 10.92 -0.41 -5.93
CA PHE A 160 10.06 -0.87 -7.00
C PHE A 160 8.63 -0.37 -6.84
N GLU A 161 7.89 -0.41 -7.94
CA GLU A 161 6.45 -0.22 -7.96
C GLU A 161 5.81 -1.36 -8.77
N ALA A 162 4.62 -1.80 -8.35
CA ALA A 162 3.89 -2.85 -9.01
C ALA A 162 2.37 -2.61 -8.99
N LEU A 163 1.73 -2.88 -10.13
CA LEU A 163 0.29 -2.93 -10.29
C LEU A 163 -0.17 -4.38 -10.09
N VAL A 164 -1.13 -4.56 -9.20
CA VAL A 164 -1.73 -5.86 -8.88
C VAL A 164 -3.18 -5.85 -9.37
N GLU A 165 -3.59 -6.96 -9.97
CA GLU A 165 -4.99 -7.22 -10.35
C GLU A 165 -5.48 -8.46 -9.60
N THR A 166 -6.74 -8.42 -9.17
CA THR A 166 -7.39 -9.57 -8.54
C THR A 166 -8.83 -9.71 -8.99
N THR A 167 -9.31 -10.94 -9.04
CA THR A 167 -10.73 -11.24 -9.27
C THR A 167 -11.46 -11.30 -7.93
N VAL A 168 -12.65 -10.72 -7.88
CA VAL A 168 -13.49 -10.76 -6.68
C VAL A 168 -14.67 -11.70 -6.92
N PHE A 169 -14.83 -12.66 -6.02
CA PHE A 169 -15.89 -13.65 -6.08
C PHE A 169 -16.42 -13.97 -4.69
N ARG A 170 -17.72 -13.68 -4.47
CA ARG A 170 -18.44 -13.97 -3.21
C ARG A 170 -17.75 -13.42 -1.96
N GLY A 171 -17.32 -12.16 -2.03
CA GLY A 171 -16.71 -11.48 -0.88
C GLY A 171 -15.27 -11.91 -0.59
N SER A 172 -14.54 -12.41 -1.60
CA SER A 172 -13.12 -12.76 -1.46
C SER A 172 -12.38 -12.42 -2.74
N HIS A 173 -11.14 -11.97 -2.60
CA HIS A 173 -10.21 -11.80 -3.71
C HIS A 173 -9.56 -13.15 -4.05
N ARG A 174 -9.31 -13.40 -5.33
CA ARG A 174 -8.77 -14.65 -5.90
C ARG A 174 -8.04 -14.35 -7.20
N ASP A 175 -7.23 -15.32 -7.65
CA ASP A 175 -6.48 -15.20 -8.90
C ASP A 175 -5.68 -13.89 -8.93
N THR A 176 -5.03 -13.58 -7.80
CA THR A 176 -4.18 -12.40 -7.62
C THR A 176 -2.90 -12.56 -8.43
N PHE A 177 -2.53 -11.53 -9.19
CA PHE A 177 -1.23 -11.51 -9.85
C PHE A 177 -0.70 -10.09 -10.03
N VAL A 178 0.63 -9.99 -10.05
CA VAL A 178 1.35 -8.79 -10.46
C VAL A 178 1.20 -8.62 -11.97
N ARG A 179 0.44 -7.61 -12.38
CA ARG A 179 0.19 -7.27 -13.78
C ARG A 179 1.38 -6.56 -14.40
N GLU A 180 2.01 -5.69 -13.63
CA GLU A 180 3.23 -4.98 -14.03
C GLU A 180 4.08 -4.71 -12.79
N ALA A 181 5.39 -4.84 -12.91
CA ALA A 181 6.35 -4.42 -11.88
C ALA A 181 7.57 -3.80 -12.56
N ARG A 182 8.16 -2.81 -11.90
CA ARG A 182 9.36 -2.13 -12.39
C ARG A 182 10.18 -1.56 -11.26
N GLY A 183 11.48 -1.45 -11.51
CA GLY A 183 12.41 -0.74 -10.64
C GLY A 183 12.16 0.76 -10.62
N ILE A 184 12.37 1.35 -9.45
CA ILE A 184 12.49 2.78 -9.22
C ILE A 184 13.99 3.07 -9.05
N ALA A 185 14.48 4.09 -9.74
CA ALA A 185 15.90 4.50 -9.72
C ALA A 185 16.19 5.50 -8.60
#